data_AF-A0A817W7S6-F1
#
_entry.id   AF-A0A817W7S6-F1
#
_cell.length_a   1.000
_cell.length_b   1.000
_cell.length_c   1.000
_cell.angle_alpha   90.00
_cell.angle_beta   90.00
_cell.angle_gamma   90.00
#
_symmetry.space_group_name_H-M   'P 1'
#
loop_
_entity.id
_entity.type
_entity.pdbx_description
1 polymer ?
#
loop_
_entity_poly.entity_id
_entity_poly.type
_entity_poly.pdbx_seq_one_letter_code
_entity_poly.pdbx_strand_id
1 'polypeptide(L)'
;NQSVPLASFNIDTPNDEDDMIYNNVDETEGNDLPYSTQLLHPYTSIYTDAFCQRIFYLFRESKLSKREHRKFLDLINDALPIPNNLASNMNRLLSMIQMKVNLFRKRRICLICTYEIANDVCFCPLCPKSNDTNIAIVYDSDIKSIVSLLLKKHYEKIRQYKKQIRANHDEPNNDDISFGYAYQKLLQKYSDENFITALMHLDGISLCKSNKLKMWLFSFSIVEILGKMRYQRYNMAIVSICISSKEPVASIWLQNGVAALEELKVSGIVNFLLIKIVVEL
;
A
#
# COMPACT_ATOMS: atom_id res chain seq x y z
N ASN A 1 40.86 -45.81 9.05
CA ASN A 1 40.09 -44.60 9.40
C ASN A 1 40.62 -43.40 8.65
N GLN A 2 40.23 -43.27 7.39
CA GLN A 2 40.50 -42.12 6.53
C GLN A 2 39.27 -41.21 6.59
N SER A 3 39.45 -39.96 7.01
CA SER A 3 38.40 -38.94 7.03
C SER A 3 38.40 -38.18 5.71
N VAL A 4 37.32 -38.34 4.96
CA VAL A 4 37.00 -37.65 3.70
C VAL A 4 36.65 -36.18 3.99
N PRO A 5 37.13 -35.19 3.20
CA PRO A 5 36.70 -33.80 3.29
C PRO A 5 35.41 -33.60 2.48
N LEU A 6 34.36 -33.05 3.09
CA LEU A 6 33.11 -32.71 2.41
C LEU A 6 33.05 -31.21 2.07
N ALA A 7 33.30 -30.97 0.79
CA ALA A 7 32.84 -29.93 -0.11
C ALA A 7 32.17 -28.67 0.49
N SER A 8 32.83 -27.54 0.22
CA SER A 8 32.26 -26.20 0.13
C SER A 8 31.16 -26.15 -0.93
N PHE A 9 29.92 -25.88 -0.50
CA PHE A 9 28.85 -25.47 -1.41
C PHE A 9 28.87 -23.95 -1.55
N ASN A 10 29.45 -23.47 -2.65
CA ASN A 10 29.15 -22.16 -3.21
C ASN A 10 27.68 -22.15 -3.60
N ILE A 11 26.87 -21.33 -2.92
CA ILE A 11 25.60 -20.89 -3.46
C ILE A 11 25.91 -19.60 -4.20
N ASP A 12 26.10 -19.73 -5.52
CA ASP A 12 26.13 -18.61 -6.43
C ASP A 12 24.86 -17.79 -6.22
N THR A 13 25.04 -16.58 -5.69
CA THR A 13 24.03 -15.52 -5.74
C THR A 13 23.77 -15.20 -7.21
N PRO A 14 22.52 -15.26 -7.71
CA PRO A 14 22.22 -14.75 -9.03
C PRO A 14 22.54 -13.25 -9.04
N ASN A 15 23.43 -12.85 -9.95
CA ASN A 15 23.63 -11.47 -10.33
C ASN A 15 22.29 -10.93 -10.87
N ASP A 16 21.55 -10.20 -10.05
CA ASP A 16 20.44 -9.34 -10.49
C ASP A 16 21.02 -7.97 -10.91
N GLU A 17 21.95 -7.99 -11.86
CA GLU A 17 22.24 -6.84 -12.73
C GLU A 17 21.50 -7.08 -14.04
N ASP A 18 20.84 -6.04 -14.54
CA ASP A 18 20.03 -5.95 -15.76
C ASP A 18 18.54 -6.33 -15.67
N ASP A 19 17.72 -5.31 -15.41
CA ASP A 19 16.60 -4.93 -16.30
C ASP A 19 16.00 -3.58 -15.86
N MET A 20 16.78 -2.51 -16.03
CA MET A 20 16.29 -1.12 -16.06
C MET A 20 15.68 -0.85 -17.45
N ILE A 21 14.50 -1.40 -17.72
CA ILE A 21 13.69 -0.96 -18.86
C ILE A 21 12.72 0.13 -18.35
N TYR A 22 13.09 1.38 -18.62
CA TYR A 22 12.20 2.52 -18.59
C TYR A 22 11.06 2.27 -19.58
N ASN A 23 9.87 1.95 -19.07
CA ASN A 23 8.66 2.05 -19.90
C ASN A 23 8.24 3.52 -19.89
N ASN A 24 8.51 4.19 -21.00
CA ASN A 24 7.87 5.44 -21.37
C ASN A 24 6.36 5.26 -21.27
N VAL A 25 5.73 6.17 -20.53
CA VAL A 25 4.28 6.28 -20.43
C VAL A 25 3.82 6.87 -21.76
N ASP A 26 3.33 6.02 -22.65
CA ASP A 26 2.53 6.48 -23.78
C ASP A 26 1.16 6.89 -23.22
N GLU A 27 1.01 8.20 -22.98
CA GLU A 27 -0.27 8.84 -22.72
C GLU A 27 -1.11 8.77 -24.00
N THR A 28 -1.88 7.70 -24.14
CA THR A 28 -3.05 7.71 -25.02
C THR A 28 -4.29 7.80 -24.15
N GLU A 29 -4.86 9.01 -24.13
CA GLU A 29 -6.18 9.31 -23.59
C GLU A 29 -7.24 8.44 -24.28
N GLY A 30 -7.62 7.34 -23.62
CA GLY A 30 -8.82 6.58 -23.93
C GLY A 30 -9.94 6.99 -22.98
N ASN A 31 -10.96 7.67 -23.52
CA ASN A 31 -12.24 7.90 -22.86
C ASN A 31 -12.88 6.57 -22.46
N ASP A 32 -12.71 6.13 -21.22
CA ASP A 32 -13.38 4.93 -20.72
C ASP A 32 -14.31 5.27 -19.54
N LEU A 33 -15.60 5.33 -19.89
CA LEU A 33 -16.78 5.11 -19.05
C LEU A 33 -16.59 3.90 -18.10
N PRO A 34 -17.41 3.73 -17.05
CA PRO A 34 -17.17 2.70 -16.03
C PRO A 34 -17.44 1.28 -16.58
N TYR A 35 -16.41 0.63 -17.14
CA TYR A 35 -16.38 -0.82 -17.41
C TYR A 35 -16.36 -1.58 -16.07
N SER A 36 -17.01 -2.73 -15.87
CA SER A 36 -17.07 -3.91 -16.73
C SER A 36 -18.21 -4.85 -16.29
N THR A 37 -19.23 -5.06 -17.13
CA THR A 37 -20.22 -6.17 -17.05
C THR A 37 -20.04 -7.18 -18.18
N GLN A 38 -18.87 -7.21 -18.82
CA GLN A 38 -18.61 -8.07 -19.97
C GLN A 38 -18.25 -9.50 -19.53
N LEU A 39 -18.71 -10.48 -20.29
CA LEU A 39 -18.32 -11.88 -20.12
C LEU A 39 -16.88 -12.08 -20.57
N LEU A 40 -16.17 -13.01 -19.92
CA LEU A 40 -14.80 -13.39 -20.29
C LEU A 40 -14.73 -13.85 -21.75
N HIS A 41 -15.72 -14.63 -22.16
CA HIS A 41 -15.95 -15.08 -23.53
C HIS A 41 -17.48 -15.19 -23.77
N PRO A 42 -17.99 -14.97 -24.99
CA PRO A 42 -19.44 -15.05 -25.31
C PRO A 42 -20.13 -16.35 -24.88
N TYR A 43 -19.39 -17.45 -24.80
CA TYR A 43 -19.89 -18.78 -24.41
C TYR A 43 -19.60 -19.17 -22.96
N THR A 44 -19.18 -18.22 -22.12
CA THR A 44 -18.94 -18.46 -20.69
C THR A 44 -19.95 -17.70 -19.85
N SER A 45 -20.30 -18.26 -18.69
CA SER A 45 -21.16 -17.58 -17.71
C SER A 45 -20.39 -16.65 -16.76
N ILE A 46 -19.06 -16.57 -16.89
CA ILE A 46 -18.21 -15.80 -15.98
C ILE A 46 -17.93 -14.41 -16.55
N TYR A 47 -18.14 -13.40 -15.71
CA TYR A 47 -17.73 -12.03 -16.01
C TYR A 47 -16.21 -11.88 -15.92
N THR A 48 -15.67 -11.03 -16.78
CA THR A 48 -14.22 -10.82 -16.91
C THR A 48 -13.60 -10.32 -15.61
N ASP A 49 -14.24 -9.38 -14.91
CA ASP A 49 -13.78 -8.83 -13.64
C ASP A 49 -13.71 -9.91 -12.55
N ALA A 50 -14.73 -10.76 -12.44
CA ALA A 50 -14.78 -11.87 -11.49
C ALA A 50 -13.67 -12.89 -11.76
N PHE A 51 -13.37 -13.17 -13.04
CA PHE A 51 -12.27 -14.04 -13.41
C PHE A 51 -10.90 -13.40 -13.10
N CYS A 52 -10.70 -12.13 -13.45
CA CYS A 52 -9.48 -11.39 -13.11
C CYS A 52 -9.23 -11.32 -11.60
N GLN A 53 -10.28 -11.14 -10.77
CA GLN A 53 -10.17 -11.19 -9.32
C GLN A 53 -9.66 -12.55 -8.82
N ARG A 54 -10.14 -13.66 -9.41
CA ARG A 54 -9.69 -15.02 -9.06
C ARG A 54 -8.23 -15.24 -9.44
N ILE A 55 -7.81 -14.81 -10.63
CA ILE A 55 -6.40 -14.87 -11.05
C ILE A 55 -5.54 -14.06 -10.07
N PHE A 56 -5.97 -12.84 -9.74
CA PHE A 56 -5.24 -11.99 -8.82
C PHE A 56 -5.09 -12.64 -7.43
N TYR A 57 -6.15 -13.27 -6.93
CA TYR A 57 -6.09 -14.02 -5.67
C TYR A 57 -5.10 -15.19 -5.76
N LEU A 58 -5.15 -15.96 -6.85
CA LEU A 58 -4.23 -17.06 -7.10
C LEU A 58 -2.77 -16.57 -7.10
N PHE A 59 -2.47 -15.48 -7.81
CA PHE A 59 -1.13 -14.86 -7.85
C PHE A 59 -0.62 -14.45 -6.47
N ARG A 60 -1.50 -13.93 -5.62
CA ARG A 60 -1.12 -13.55 -4.25
C ARG A 60 -0.78 -14.75 -3.38
N GLU A 61 -1.47 -15.87 -3.57
CA GLU A 61 -1.24 -17.10 -2.81
C GLU A 61 -0.08 -17.94 -3.37
N SER A 62 0.21 -17.83 -4.68
CA SER A 62 1.14 -18.72 -5.38
C SER A 62 2.62 -18.42 -5.14
N LYS A 63 2.96 -17.37 -4.39
CA LYS A 63 4.36 -16.91 -4.12
C LYS A 63 5.21 -16.79 -5.40
N LEU A 64 4.59 -16.52 -6.55
CA LEU A 64 5.28 -16.40 -7.82
C LEU A 64 5.93 -15.01 -7.94
N SER A 65 7.05 -14.96 -8.67
CA SER A 65 7.71 -13.71 -9.04
C SER A 65 6.89 -12.92 -10.07
N LYS A 66 7.19 -11.63 -10.23
CA LYS A 66 6.54 -10.78 -11.25
C LYS A 66 6.69 -11.33 -12.67
N ARG A 67 7.86 -11.92 -12.98
CA ARG A 67 8.13 -12.53 -14.29
C ARG A 67 7.26 -13.76 -14.52
N GLU A 68 7.07 -14.57 -13.47
CA GLU A 68 6.22 -15.76 -13.53
C GLU A 68 4.73 -15.40 -13.63
N HIS A 69 4.26 -14.35 -12.94
CA HIS A 69 2.90 -13.84 -13.13
C HIS A 69 2.62 -13.46 -14.58
N ARG A 70 3.56 -12.79 -15.26
CA ARG A 70 3.42 -12.45 -16.68
C ARG A 70 3.32 -13.72 -17.53
N LYS A 71 4.27 -14.64 -17.39
CA LYS A 71 4.26 -15.91 -18.13
C LYS A 71 2.97 -16.73 -17.90
N PHE A 72 2.45 -16.72 -16.68
CA PHE A 72 1.21 -17.42 -16.35
C PHE A 72 -0.01 -16.73 -16.97
N LEU A 73 -0.04 -15.41 -16.98
CA LEU A 73 -1.11 -14.66 -17.64
C LEU A 73 -1.08 -14.87 -19.16
N ASP A 74 0.11 -14.89 -19.76
CA ASP A 74 0.30 -15.22 -21.18
C ASP A 74 -0.21 -16.64 -21.47
N LEU A 75 0.16 -17.62 -20.63
CA LEU A 75 -0.33 -19.01 -20.73
C LEU A 75 -1.86 -19.09 -20.67
N ILE A 76 -2.53 -18.34 -19.80
CA ILE A 76 -4.00 -18.32 -19.75
C ILE A 76 -4.57 -17.70 -21.03
N ASN A 77 -4.00 -16.58 -21.49
CA ASN A 77 -4.46 -15.91 -22.72
C ASN A 77 -4.35 -16.85 -23.93
N ASP A 78 -3.26 -17.62 -24.03
CA ASP A 78 -3.03 -18.60 -25.09
C ASP A 78 -3.97 -19.81 -25.00
N ALA A 79 -4.38 -20.19 -23.79
CA ALA A 79 -5.29 -21.31 -23.56
C ALA A 79 -6.78 -20.94 -23.73
N LEU A 80 -7.14 -19.66 -23.66
CA LEU A 80 -8.52 -19.20 -23.79
C LEU A 80 -8.95 -19.11 -25.26
N PRO A 81 -10.21 -19.46 -25.58
CA PRO A 81 -10.75 -19.28 -26.92
C PRO A 81 -10.75 -17.79 -27.33
N ILE A 82 -10.48 -17.53 -28.61
CA ILE A 82 -10.53 -16.19 -29.19
C ILE A 82 -11.92 -15.97 -29.82
N PRO A 83 -12.57 -14.81 -29.61
CA PRO A 83 -12.11 -13.66 -28.84
C PRO A 83 -12.42 -13.78 -27.35
N ASN A 84 -11.45 -13.50 -26.48
CA ASN A 84 -11.67 -13.33 -25.04
C ASN A 84 -11.32 -11.92 -24.57
N ASN A 85 -11.93 -11.52 -23.45
CA ASN A 85 -11.76 -10.21 -22.84
C ASN A 85 -10.73 -10.21 -21.70
N LEU A 86 -9.90 -11.26 -21.58
CA LEU A 86 -8.93 -11.33 -20.48
C LEU A 86 -7.90 -10.19 -20.57
N ALA A 87 -7.40 -9.77 -19.41
CA ALA A 87 -6.33 -8.79 -19.34
C ALA A 87 -5.06 -9.31 -20.03
N SER A 88 -4.56 -8.54 -20.99
CA SER A 88 -3.35 -8.86 -21.74
C SER A 88 -2.05 -8.69 -20.95
N ASN A 89 -2.08 -8.00 -19.82
CA ASN A 89 -0.92 -7.83 -18.95
C ASN A 89 -1.35 -7.50 -17.50
N MET A 90 -0.39 -7.52 -16.59
CA MET A 90 -0.63 -7.24 -15.17
C MET A 90 -1.21 -5.85 -14.90
N ASN A 91 -0.82 -4.81 -15.65
CA ASN A 91 -1.35 -3.47 -15.43
C ASN A 91 -2.84 -3.40 -15.80
N ARG A 92 -3.22 -4.03 -16.92
CA ARG A 92 -4.61 -4.16 -17.34
C ARG A 92 -5.41 -5.05 -16.39
N LEU A 93 -4.80 -6.11 -15.85
CA LEU A 93 -5.45 -6.96 -14.85
C LEU A 93 -5.76 -6.15 -13.59
N LEU A 94 -4.81 -5.36 -13.11
CA LEU A 94 -4.96 -4.50 -11.93
C LEU A 94 -6.00 -3.39 -12.15
N SER A 95 -6.05 -2.79 -13.35
CA SER A 95 -7.06 -1.78 -13.67
C SER A 95 -8.47 -2.37 -13.73
N MET A 96 -8.63 -3.56 -14.34
CA MET A 96 -9.93 -4.23 -14.46
C MET A 96 -10.52 -4.65 -13.11
N ILE A 97 -9.68 -5.00 -12.14
CA ILE A 97 -10.13 -5.30 -10.76
C ILE A 97 -10.32 -4.04 -9.91
N GLN A 98 -10.27 -2.85 -10.52
CA GLN A 98 -10.42 -1.54 -9.86
C GLN A 98 -9.46 -1.34 -8.68
N MET A 99 -8.32 -2.04 -8.70
CA MET A 99 -7.26 -1.71 -7.76
C MET A 99 -6.69 -0.38 -8.22
N LYS A 100 -6.92 0.69 -7.44
CA LYS A 100 -6.27 1.98 -7.66
C LYS A 100 -4.76 1.72 -7.76
N VAL A 101 -4.23 1.81 -8.98
CA VAL A 101 -2.88 1.34 -9.32
C VAL A 101 -1.81 2.17 -8.60
N ASN A 102 -2.16 3.40 -8.17
CA ASN A 102 -1.22 4.35 -7.59
C ASN A 102 -1.68 4.83 -6.21
N LEU A 103 -1.73 3.92 -5.22
CA LEU A 103 -1.88 4.33 -3.81
C LEU A 103 -0.61 4.98 -3.24
N PHE A 104 0.50 4.94 -3.97
CA PHE A 104 1.77 5.53 -3.57
C PHE A 104 2.36 6.36 -4.70
N ARG A 105 2.79 7.57 -4.37
CA ARG A 105 3.60 8.43 -5.23
C ARG A 105 5.06 8.26 -4.81
N LYS A 106 5.90 7.85 -5.77
CA LYS A 106 7.34 7.80 -5.60
C LYS A 106 7.93 9.18 -5.85
N ARG A 107 8.84 9.61 -4.97
CA ARG A 107 9.70 10.79 -5.15
C ARG A 107 11.12 10.47 -4.71
N ARG A 108 12.08 11.25 -5.19
CA ARG A 108 13.49 11.13 -4.82
C ARG A 108 13.92 12.43 -4.16
N ILE A 109 14.62 12.37 -3.03
CA ILE A 109 15.09 13.57 -2.32
C ILE A 109 16.57 13.48 -2.02
N CYS A 110 17.26 14.62 -2.10
CA CYS A 110 18.61 14.73 -1.59
C CYS A 110 18.58 14.82 -0.06
N LEU A 111 19.35 13.97 0.62
CA LEU A 111 19.48 13.98 2.08
C LEU A 111 20.32 15.14 2.61
N ILE A 112 21.06 15.87 1.75
CA ILE A 112 21.90 17.00 2.14
C ILE A 112 21.12 18.32 2.05
N CYS A 113 20.54 18.62 0.88
CA CYS A 113 19.88 19.89 0.61
C CYS A 113 18.37 19.77 0.44
N THR A 114 17.80 18.58 0.67
CA THR A 114 16.35 18.32 0.70
C THR A 114 15.61 18.52 -0.62
N TYR A 115 16.34 18.88 -1.67
CA TYR A 115 15.82 19.08 -3.01
C TYR A 115 15.19 17.81 -3.58
N GLU A 116 14.00 17.94 -4.18
CA GLU A 116 13.32 16.85 -4.90
C GLU A 116 13.99 16.64 -6.27
N ILE A 117 14.50 15.43 -6.47
CA ILE A 117 15.26 15.04 -7.64
C ILE A 117 14.29 14.38 -8.64
N ALA A 118 14.38 14.78 -9.90
CA ALA A 118 13.62 14.14 -10.97
C ALA A 118 14.01 12.65 -11.12
N ASN A 119 13.08 11.83 -11.62
CA ASN A 119 13.25 10.37 -11.62
C ASN A 119 14.43 9.88 -12.47
N ASP A 120 14.79 10.64 -13.51
CA ASP A 120 15.84 10.40 -14.50
C ASP A 120 17.24 10.79 -14.04
N VAL A 121 17.38 11.55 -12.95
CA VAL A 121 18.68 12.10 -12.51
C VAL A 121 19.26 11.27 -11.36
N CYS A 122 20.51 10.79 -11.49
CA CYS A 122 21.17 9.98 -10.46
C CYS A 122 21.87 10.77 -9.36
N PHE A 123 21.98 12.09 -9.51
CA PHE A 123 22.66 12.97 -8.56
C PHE A 123 21.79 14.19 -8.24
N CYS A 124 22.08 14.87 -7.14
CA CYS A 124 21.40 16.11 -6.82
C CYS A 124 22.05 17.27 -7.61
N PRO A 125 21.28 18.04 -8.41
CA PRO A 125 21.82 19.16 -9.18
C PRO A 125 22.31 20.32 -8.32
N LEU A 126 21.81 20.44 -7.08
CA LEU A 126 22.17 21.52 -6.15
C LEU A 126 23.34 21.14 -5.22
N CYS A 127 23.76 19.88 -5.21
CA CYS A 127 24.79 19.37 -4.30
C CYS A 127 25.92 18.68 -5.08
N PRO A 128 27.03 19.37 -5.37
CA PRO A 128 28.18 18.80 -6.10
C PRO A 128 28.82 17.60 -5.38
N LYS A 129 28.66 17.51 -4.06
CA LYS A 129 29.15 16.41 -3.21
C LYS A 129 28.13 15.27 -3.05
N SER A 130 26.96 15.37 -3.68
CA SER A 130 25.97 14.31 -3.61
C SER A 130 26.44 13.09 -4.40
N ASN A 131 26.12 11.92 -3.88
CA ASN A 131 26.29 10.63 -4.53
C ASN A 131 25.02 9.82 -4.23
N ASP A 132 24.92 8.60 -4.75
CA ASP A 132 23.73 7.76 -4.60
C ASP A 132 23.34 7.52 -3.13
N THR A 133 24.32 7.46 -2.22
CA THR A 133 24.05 7.26 -0.78
C THR A 133 23.36 8.45 -0.13
N ASN A 134 23.47 9.64 -0.73
CA ASN A 134 22.81 10.86 -0.27
C ASN A 134 21.45 11.08 -0.94
N ILE A 135 20.89 10.07 -1.61
CA ILE A 135 19.55 10.11 -2.19
C ILE A 135 18.65 9.15 -1.41
N ALA A 136 17.50 9.66 -1.00
CA ALA A 136 16.42 8.86 -0.45
C ALA A 136 15.31 8.69 -1.48
N ILE A 137 14.74 7.49 -1.52
CA ILE A 137 13.52 7.19 -2.27
C ILE A 137 12.37 7.22 -1.28
N VAL A 138 11.40 8.11 -1.50
CA VAL A 138 10.23 8.26 -0.65
C VAL A 138 8.99 7.81 -1.40
N TYR A 139 8.15 7.01 -0.76
CA TYR A 139 6.84 6.61 -1.26
C TYR A 139 5.78 7.21 -0.33
N ASP A 140 5.10 8.26 -0.80
CA ASP A 140 4.02 8.90 -0.07
C ASP A 140 2.68 8.32 -0.51
N SER A 141 1.79 8.02 0.42
CA SER A 141 0.53 7.37 0.08
C SER A 141 -0.61 8.35 -0.19
N ASP A 142 -1.61 7.91 -0.96
CA ASP A 142 -2.93 8.54 -0.99
C ASP A 142 -3.69 8.15 0.29
N ILE A 143 -3.35 8.86 1.38
CA ILE A 143 -3.88 8.62 2.72
C ILE A 143 -5.40 8.68 2.72
N LYS A 144 -5.99 9.62 1.98
CA LYS A 144 -7.45 9.79 1.90
C LYS A 144 -8.11 8.54 1.32
N SER A 145 -7.56 7.99 0.22
CA SER A 145 -8.06 6.73 -0.33
C SER A 145 -7.86 5.56 0.62
N ILE A 146 -6.71 5.45 1.30
CA ILE A 146 -6.43 4.36 2.24
C ILE A 146 -7.40 4.39 3.42
N VAL A 147 -7.60 5.55 4.05
CA VAL A 147 -8.54 5.74 5.16
C VAL A 147 -9.96 5.41 4.71
N SER A 148 -10.37 5.86 3.53
CA SER A 148 -11.69 5.55 2.95
C SER A 148 -11.92 4.04 2.84
N LEU A 149 -10.92 3.31 2.33
CA LEU A 149 -11.00 1.86 2.18
C LEU A 149 -11.08 1.14 3.53
N LEU A 150 -10.27 1.56 4.50
CA LEU A 150 -10.26 0.96 5.84
C LEU A 150 -11.56 1.20 6.59
N LEU A 151 -12.06 2.44 6.58
CA LEU A 151 -13.31 2.79 7.23
C LEU A 151 -14.49 2.08 6.56
N LYS A 152 -14.55 2.05 5.22
CA LYS A 152 -15.58 1.30 4.49
C LYS A 152 -15.58 -0.18 4.84
N LYS A 153 -14.40 -0.81 4.88
CA LYS A 153 -14.25 -2.23 5.19
C LYS A 153 -14.71 -2.60 6.60
N HIS A 154 -14.51 -1.72 7.56
CA HIS A 154 -14.73 -2.02 8.99
C HIS A 154 -15.85 -1.22 9.64
N TYR A 155 -16.62 -0.44 8.88
CA TYR A 155 -17.58 0.53 9.41
C TYR A 155 -18.53 -0.03 10.48
N GLU A 156 -19.18 -1.16 10.21
CA GLU A 156 -20.11 -1.77 11.16
C GLU A 156 -19.41 -2.22 12.45
N LYS A 157 -18.20 -2.78 12.34
CA LYS A 157 -17.41 -3.23 13.50
C LYS A 157 -16.93 -2.03 14.32
N ILE A 158 -16.49 -0.97 13.65
CA ILE A 158 -16.12 0.31 14.26
C ILE A 158 -17.30 0.87 15.06
N ARG A 159 -18.48 0.95 14.44
CA ARG A 159 -19.70 1.48 15.08
C ARG A 159 -20.09 0.68 16.32
N GLN A 160 -20.06 -0.65 16.23
CA GLN A 160 -20.35 -1.52 17.37
C GLN A 160 -19.35 -1.35 18.51
N TYR A 161 -18.05 -1.32 18.19
CA TYR A 161 -17.00 -1.16 19.19
C TYR A 161 -17.04 0.23 19.86
N LYS A 162 -17.30 1.31 19.11
CA LYS A 162 -17.52 2.65 19.68
C LYS A 162 -18.67 2.70 20.69
N LYS A 163 -19.77 1.99 20.42
CA LYS A 163 -20.90 1.90 21.37
C LYS A 163 -20.48 1.20 22.67
N GLN A 164 -19.68 0.14 22.58
CA GLN A 164 -19.16 -0.58 23.76
C GLN A 164 -18.26 0.33 24.60
N ILE A 165 -17.32 1.04 23.95
CA ILE A 165 -16.41 1.99 24.62
C ILE A 165 -17.20 3.09 25.35
N ARG A 166 -18.23 3.66 24.70
CA ARG A 166 -19.05 4.72 25.30
C ARG A 166 -19.95 4.21 26.42
N ALA A 167 -20.46 2.99 26.33
CA ALA A 167 -21.28 2.40 27.37
C ALA A 167 -20.47 2.10 28.64
N ASN A 168 -19.20 1.71 28.49
CA ASN A 168 -18.31 1.32 29.58
C ASN A 168 -17.59 2.52 30.23
N HIS A 169 -18.27 3.68 30.32
CA HIS A 169 -17.76 4.93 30.89
C HIS A 169 -16.75 4.69 32.03
N ASP A 170 -15.49 5.05 31.78
CA ASP A 170 -14.40 5.11 32.77
C ASP A 170 -13.92 3.81 33.43
N GLU A 171 -14.28 2.62 32.94
CA GLU A 171 -13.51 1.44 33.36
C GLU A 171 -12.16 1.38 32.60
N PRO A 172 -11.04 1.14 33.29
CA PRO A 172 -9.72 0.96 32.66
C PRO A 172 -9.64 -0.26 31.73
N ASN A 173 -10.74 -0.99 31.53
CA ASN A 173 -10.87 -2.22 30.75
C ASN A 173 -10.80 -2.05 29.22
N ASN A 174 -10.38 -0.88 28.70
CA ASN A 174 -9.92 -0.75 27.32
C ASN A 174 -8.43 -1.08 27.22
N ASP A 175 -8.01 -2.22 27.78
CA ASP A 175 -6.62 -2.70 27.79
C ASP A 175 -6.02 -2.78 26.37
N ASP A 176 -6.87 -2.87 25.34
CA ASP A 176 -6.45 -2.93 23.95
C ASP A 176 -6.22 -1.55 23.30
N ILE A 177 -6.56 -0.44 23.95
CA ILE A 177 -6.32 0.93 23.48
C ILE A 177 -5.11 1.52 24.20
N SER A 178 -4.00 1.62 23.48
CA SER A 178 -2.83 2.38 23.95
C SER A 178 -3.22 3.84 24.22
N PHE A 179 -2.76 4.38 25.36
CA PHE A 179 -3.11 5.74 25.80
C PHE A 179 -4.62 5.96 26.03
N GLY A 180 -5.32 4.97 26.57
CA GLY A 180 -6.77 5.00 26.81
C GLY A 180 -7.27 6.28 27.48
N TYR A 181 -6.53 6.85 28.43
CA TYR A 181 -6.89 8.13 29.07
C TYR A 181 -6.92 9.32 28.08
N ALA A 182 -5.94 9.43 27.19
CA ALA A 182 -5.91 10.48 26.17
C ALA A 182 -7.06 10.29 25.17
N TYR A 183 -7.35 9.04 24.81
CA TYR A 183 -8.47 8.70 23.94
C TYR A 183 -9.83 9.07 24.57
N GLN A 184 -10.06 8.75 25.85
CA GLN A 184 -11.30 9.13 26.54
C GLN A 184 -11.49 10.65 26.59
N LYS A 185 -10.43 11.42 26.85
CA LYS A 185 -10.48 12.89 26.75
C LYS A 185 -10.88 13.39 25.37
N LEU A 186 -10.37 12.74 24.31
CA LEU A 186 -10.74 13.09 22.94
C LEU A 186 -12.20 12.74 22.66
N LEU A 187 -12.71 11.60 23.12
CA LEU A 187 -14.11 11.22 22.99
C LEU A 187 -15.06 12.18 23.74
N GLN A 188 -14.68 12.63 24.93
CA GLN A 188 -15.44 13.63 25.68
C GLN A 188 -15.46 14.99 24.97
N LYS A 189 -14.33 15.36 24.33
CA LYS A 189 -14.21 16.62 23.58
C LYS A 189 -14.96 16.59 22.24
N TYR A 190 -15.02 15.44 21.58
CA TYR A 190 -15.66 15.27 20.27
C TYR A 190 -16.76 14.22 20.35
N SER A 191 -18.01 14.68 20.53
CA SER A 191 -19.18 13.81 20.71
C SER A 191 -19.66 13.11 19.43
N ASP A 192 -19.18 13.53 18.26
CA ASP A 192 -19.61 13.02 16.95
C ASP A 192 -19.43 11.50 16.84
N GLU A 193 -20.48 10.80 16.39
CA GLU A 193 -20.43 9.36 16.09
C GLU A 193 -19.45 9.02 14.96
N ASN A 194 -19.12 9.98 14.11
CA ASN A 194 -18.17 9.83 13.01
C ASN A 194 -16.73 10.22 13.39
N PHE A 195 -16.50 10.65 14.63
CA PHE A 195 -15.14 10.95 15.10
C PHE A 195 -14.27 9.69 15.09
N ILE A 196 -13.13 9.75 14.42
CA ILE A 196 -12.15 8.66 14.32
C ILE A 196 -10.81 9.18 14.83
N THR A 197 -10.11 8.33 15.57
CA THR A 197 -8.75 8.63 16.04
C THR A 197 -7.74 7.69 15.43
N ALA A 198 -6.54 8.23 15.22
CA ALA A 198 -5.40 7.51 14.70
C ALA A 198 -4.27 7.52 15.72
N LEU A 199 -3.66 6.36 15.93
CA LEU A 199 -2.39 6.23 16.64
C LEU A 199 -1.27 6.15 15.61
N MET A 200 -0.41 7.16 15.61
CA MET A 200 0.71 7.29 14.67
C MET A 200 1.91 6.45 15.13
N HIS A 201 2.55 5.78 14.19
CA HIS A 201 3.74 4.96 14.38
C HIS A 201 4.84 5.46 13.46
N LEU A 202 6.02 5.72 14.02
CA LEU A 202 7.21 6.09 13.26
C LEU A 202 8.33 5.15 13.69
N ASP A 203 8.82 4.34 12.75
CA ASP A 203 9.86 3.34 13.04
C ASP A 203 10.85 3.18 11.89
N GLY A 204 12.08 2.78 12.24
CA GLY A 204 13.20 2.56 11.32
C GLY A 204 13.70 1.12 11.37
N ILE A 205 13.80 0.48 10.20
CA ILE A 205 14.19 -0.93 10.05
C ILE A 205 15.36 -1.03 9.06
N SER A 206 16.41 -1.80 9.40
CA SER A 206 17.48 -2.14 8.45
C SER A 206 16.98 -3.21 7.46
N LEU A 207 17.07 -2.94 6.15
CA LEU A 207 16.60 -3.87 5.12
C LEU A 207 17.62 -4.96 4.79
N CYS A 208 18.90 -4.66 4.96
CA CYS A 208 19.99 -5.59 4.68
C CYS A 208 20.86 -5.78 5.92
N LYS A 209 21.52 -6.94 6.03
CA LYS A 209 22.56 -7.17 7.04
C LYS A 209 23.76 -6.23 6.88
N SER A 210 23.96 -5.70 5.66
CA SER A 210 24.87 -4.59 5.44
C SER A 210 24.17 -3.28 5.81
N ASN A 211 24.82 -2.43 6.59
CA ASN A 211 24.30 -1.13 7.07
C ASN A 211 24.04 -0.10 5.94
N LYS A 212 23.96 -0.53 4.68
CA LYS A 212 23.89 0.32 3.49
C LYS A 212 22.47 0.73 3.11
N LEU A 213 21.45 0.01 3.58
CA LEU A 213 20.06 0.30 3.22
C LEU A 213 19.14 0.21 4.44
N LYS A 214 18.53 1.34 4.77
CA LYS A 214 17.55 1.50 5.84
C LYS A 214 16.20 1.88 5.24
N MET A 215 15.14 1.39 5.85
CA MET A 215 13.76 1.75 5.56
C MET A 215 13.14 2.37 6.79
N TRP A 216 12.60 3.56 6.62
CA TRP A 216 11.79 4.21 7.64
C TRP A 216 10.34 4.17 7.20
N LEU A 217 9.46 3.83 8.13
CA LEU A 217 8.05 3.67 7.91
C LEU A 217 7.29 4.65 8.80
N PHE A 218 6.48 5.49 8.17
CA PHE A 218 5.45 6.27 8.85
C PHE A 218 4.09 5.63 8.55
N SER A 219 3.44 5.13 9.60
CA SER A 219 2.13 4.48 9.49
C SER A 219 1.23 4.94 10.64
N PHE A 220 -0.05 4.58 10.58
CA PHE A 220 -0.94 4.72 11.72
C PHE A 220 -1.95 3.59 11.78
N SER A 221 -2.50 3.39 12.96
CA SER A 221 -3.63 2.51 13.19
C SER A 221 -4.87 3.31 13.60
N ILE A 222 -6.03 2.90 13.08
CA ILE A 222 -7.32 3.47 13.49
C ILE A 222 -7.71 2.84 14.83
N VAL A 223 -7.90 3.66 15.86
CA VAL A 223 -8.15 3.21 17.23
C VAL A 223 -9.50 2.48 17.32
N GLU A 224 -10.50 2.94 16.58
CA GLU A 224 -11.84 2.37 16.60
C GLU A 224 -11.94 1.01 15.87
N ILE A 225 -10.86 0.53 15.25
CA ILE A 225 -10.77 -0.88 14.84
C ILE A 225 -10.40 -1.71 16.08
N LEU A 226 -11.13 -2.80 16.32
CA LEU A 226 -10.89 -3.76 17.41
C LEU A 226 -9.41 -4.17 17.50
N GLY A 227 -8.81 -4.22 18.69
CA GLY A 227 -7.37 -4.47 18.88
C GLY A 227 -6.83 -5.69 18.12
N LYS A 228 -7.52 -6.83 18.15
CA LYS A 228 -7.15 -8.06 17.42
C LYS A 228 -7.08 -7.90 15.89
N MET A 229 -7.79 -6.92 15.35
CA MET A 229 -7.81 -6.60 13.91
C MET A 229 -6.90 -5.41 13.58
N ARG A 230 -6.81 -4.44 14.50
CA ARG A 230 -6.11 -3.17 14.30
C ARG A 230 -4.66 -3.34 13.83
N TYR A 231 -3.94 -4.28 14.44
CA TYR A 231 -2.52 -4.51 14.17
C TYR A 231 -2.23 -5.55 13.07
N GLN A 232 -3.27 -6.04 12.39
CA GLN A 232 -3.08 -6.88 11.21
C GLN A 232 -2.50 -6.02 10.08
N ARG A 233 -1.50 -6.53 9.35
CA ARG A 233 -0.75 -5.78 8.31
C ARG A 233 -1.66 -5.09 7.29
N TYR A 234 -2.79 -5.70 6.94
CA TYR A 234 -3.74 -5.17 5.95
C TYR A 234 -4.74 -4.14 6.52
N ASN A 235 -4.67 -3.83 7.82
CA ASN A 235 -5.46 -2.80 8.48
C ASN A 235 -4.60 -1.63 9.00
N MET A 236 -3.27 -1.70 8.81
CA MET A 236 -2.35 -0.62 9.13
C MET A 236 -2.21 0.30 7.93
N ALA A 237 -2.53 1.57 8.11
CA ALA A 237 -2.41 2.56 7.04
C ALA A 237 -0.95 3.02 6.96
N ILE A 238 -0.32 2.83 5.81
CA ILE A 238 1.01 3.37 5.56
C ILE A 238 0.84 4.78 5.00
N VAL A 239 1.49 5.76 5.62
CA VAL A 239 1.50 7.16 5.17
C VAL A 239 2.68 7.42 4.26
N SER A 240 3.88 7.04 4.69
CA SER A 240 5.09 7.24 3.90
C SER A 240 6.14 6.18 4.21
N ILE A 241 6.93 5.84 3.20
CA ILE A 241 8.10 4.96 3.33
C ILE A 241 9.31 5.72 2.81
N CYS A 242 10.37 5.86 3.61
CA CYS A 242 11.64 6.40 3.15
C CYS A 242 12.70 5.29 3.11
N ILE A 243 13.26 5.04 1.94
CA ILE A 243 14.35 4.09 1.73
C ILE A 243 15.61 4.88 1.43
N SER A 244 16.64 4.72 2.26
CA SER A 244 17.91 5.42 2.07
C SER A 244 19.06 4.73 2.80
N SER A 245 20.29 5.15 2.55
CA SER A 245 21.46 4.63 3.28
C SER A 245 21.61 5.22 4.69
N LYS A 246 20.91 6.31 4.99
CA LYS A 246 21.00 7.05 6.25
C LYS A 246 19.62 7.21 6.89
N GLU A 247 19.60 7.77 8.08
CA GLU A 247 18.35 8.24 8.68
C GLU A 247 17.89 9.52 7.96
N PRO A 248 16.62 9.59 7.52
CA PRO A 248 16.09 10.79 6.90
C PRO A 248 15.88 11.87 7.97
N VAL A 249 16.03 13.14 7.57
CA VAL A 249 15.59 14.25 8.42
C VAL A 249 14.05 14.22 8.46
N ALA A 250 13.49 13.86 9.61
CA ALA A 250 12.07 13.57 9.77
C ALA A 250 11.16 14.72 9.30
N SER A 251 11.50 15.96 9.59
CA SER A 251 10.70 17.13 9.18
C SER A 251 10.53 17.26 7.66
N ILE A 252 11.57 16.91 6.89
CA ILE A 252 11.54 16.96 5.41
C ILE A 252 10.85 15.74 4.82
N TRP A 253 11.14 14.56 5.38
CA TRP A 253 10.51 13.34 4.90
C TRP A 253 9.00 13.38 5.12
N LEU A 254 8.57 13.76 6.32
CA LEU A 254 7.17 13.70 6.74
C LEU A 254 6.34 14.91 6.29
N GLN A 255 6.95 15.95 5.72
CA GLN A 255 6.25 17.19 5.35
C GLN A 255 4.98 16.93 4.54
N ASN A 256 5.08 16.14 3.45
CA ASN A 256 3.93 15.84 2.59
C ASN A 256 2.88 14.97 3.31
N GLY A 257 3.33 13.95 4.05
CA GLY A 257 2.43 13.03 4.76
C GLY A 257 1.67 13.72 5.89
N VAL A 258 2.32 14.60 6.65
CA VAL A 258 1.71 15.38 7.72
C VAL A 258 0.75 16.40 7.14
N ALA A 259 1.13 17.13 6.08
CA ALA A 259 0.24 18.08 5.41
C ALA A 259 -1.04 17.38 4.90
N ALA A 260 -0.91 16.20 4.29
CA ALA A 260 -2.06 15.42 3.83
C ALA A 260 -2.96 14.94 4.99
N LEU A 261 -2.38 14.58 6.14
CA LEU A 261 -3.15 14.24 7.35
C LEU A 261 -3.86 15.45 7.95
N GLU A 262 -3.22 16.61 7.95
CA GLU A 262 -3.81 17.87 8.41
C GLU A 262 -4.97 18.30 7.51
N GLU A 263 -4.79 18.22 6.19
CA GLU A 263 -5.85 18.48 5.22
C GLU A 263 -7.03 17.51 5.42
N LEU A 264 -6.75 16.23 5.64
CA LEU A 264 -7.79 15.24 5.91
C LEU A 264 -8.54 15.54 7.21
N LYS A 265 -7.82 15.97 8.25
CA LYS A 265 -8.39 16.36 9.55
C LYS A 265 -9.28 17.60 9.43
N VAL A 266 -8.86 18.60 8.64
CA VAL A 266 -9.62 19.84 8.44
C VAL A 266 -10.84 19.61 7.55
N SER A 267 -10.67 18.87 6.44
CA SER A 267 -11.78 18.60 5.52
C SER A 267 -12.84 17.71 6.15
N GLY A 268 -12.45 16.74 7.00
CA GLY A 268 -13.36 15.79 7.64
C GLY A 268 -14.08 14.86 6.65
N ILE A 269 -13.76 14.95 5.35
CA ILE A 269 -14.47 14.22 4.29
C ILE A 269 -13.64 13.02 3.86
N VAL A 270 -14.18 11.85 4.17
CA VAL A 270 -13.74 10.57 3.63
C VAL A 270 -14.86 10.09 2.69
N ASN A 271 -14.56 9.87 1.41
CA ASN A 271 -15.59 9.53 0.43
C ASN A 271 -16.13 8.11 0.66
N PHE A 272 -17.36 8.01 1.17
CA PHE A 272 -18.12 6.76 1.23
C PHE A 272 -18.82 6.52 -0.11
N LEU A 273 -18.13 5.91 -1.08
CA LEU A 273 -18.84 5.28 -2.20
C LEU A 273 -19.44 3.95 -1.73
N LEU A 274 -20.65 4.02 -1.16
CA LEU A 274 -21.51 2.86 -0.94
C LEU A 274 -22.00 2.37 -2.31
N ILE A 275 -21.26 1.43 -2.90
CA ILE A 275 -21.84 0.60 -3.97
C ILE A 275 -22.79 -0.36 -3.24
N LYS A 276 -24.05 0.05 -3.12
CA LYS A 276 -25.16 -0.88 -2.85
C LYS A 276 -25.30 -1.72 -4.11
N ILE A 277 -24.76 -2.94 -4.11
CA ILE A 277 -25.26 -3.95 -5.02
C ILE A 277 -26.57 -4.42 -4.41
N VAL A 278 -27.68 -3.85 -4.89
CA VAL A 278 -29.00 -4.41 -4.66
C VAL A 278 -29.05 -5.70 -5.48
N VAL A 279 -28.88 -6.83 -4.80
CA VAL A 279 -29.30 -8.12 -5.37
C VAL A 279 -30.78 -8.24 -5.01
N GLU A 280 -31.65 -7.89 -5.94
CA GLU A 280 -33.03 -8.37 -5.90
C GLU A 280 -32.99 -9.88 -6.17
N LEU A 281 -33.52 -10.66 -5.22
CA LEU A 281 -33.84 -12.09 -5.37
C LEU A 281 -35.22 -12.21 -6.02
#